data_AF-A0A840PS47-F1
#
_entry.id   AF-A0A840PS47-F1
#
_cell.length_a   1.000
_cell.length_b   1.000
_cell.length_c   1.000
_cell.angle_alpha   90.00
_cell.angle_beta   90.00
_cell.angle_gamma   90.00
#
_symmetry.space_group_name_H-M   'P 1'
#
loop_
_entity.id
_entity.type
_entity.pdbx_description
1 polymer ?
#
loop_
_entity_poly.entity_id
_entity_poly.type
_entity_poly.pdbx_seq_one_letter_code
_entity_poly.pdbx_strand_id
1 'polypeptide(L)' 'MNLLMVIFGLIAILSLVAAFRAIKDKNVLAIIFGLASGVVFGWFVIMTVLYQGYPPVHH' A
#
# COMPACT_ATOMS: atom_id res chain seq x y z
N MET A 1 9.32 -0.40 -15.91
CA MET A 1 8.44 -0.86 -14.80
C MET A 1 9.22 -0.79 -13.50
N ASN A 2 8.93 0.19 -12.65
CA ASN A 2 9.66 0.33 -11.38
C ASN A 2 9.18 -0.76 -10.41
N LEU A 3 9.99 -1.81 -10.23
CA LEU A 3 9.75 -2.93 -9.29
C LEU A 3 9.26 -2.46 -7.92
N LEU A 4 9.74 -1.30 -7.47
CA LEU A 4 9.33 -0.64 -6.23
C LEU A 4 7.80 -0.44 -6.11
N MET A 5 7.12 -0.07 -7.20
CA MET A 5 5.67 0.22 -7.15
C MET A 5 4.84 -1.05 -7.03
N VAL A 6 5.31 -2.15 -7.63
CA VAL A 6 4.69 -3.47 -7.45
C VAL A 6 4.83 -3.90 -5.99
N ILE A 7 6.01 -3.71 -5.40
CA ILE A 7 6.26 -4.01 -3.99
C ILE A 7 5.35 -3.15 -3.09
N PHE A 8 5.25 -1.85 -3.34
CA PHE A 8 4.35 -0.97 -2.57
C PHE A 8 2.88 -1.35 -2.71
N GLY A 9 2.45 -1.81 -3.90
CA GLY A 9 1.09 -2.32 -4.10
C GLY A 9 0.81 -3.58 -3.27
N LEU A 10 1.76 -4.52 -3.25
CA LEU A 10 1.67 -5.73 -2.43
C LEU A 10 1.67 -5.38 -0.93
N ILE A 11 2.54 -4.47 -0.49
CA ILE A 11 2.59 -4.00 0.90
C ILE A 11 1.26 -3.35 1.29
N ALA A 12 0.68 -2.50 0.43
CA ALA A 12 -0.59 -1.84 0.71
C ALA A 12 -1.72 -2.86 0.97
N ILE A 13 -1.81 -3.90 0.13
CA ILE A 13 -2.81 -4.97 0.27
C ILE A 13 -2.56 -5.78 1.55
N LEU A 14 -1.31 -6.21 1.79
CA LEU A 14 -0.95 -7.01 2.96
C LEU A 14 -1.14 -6.24 4.27
N SER A 15 -0.92 -4.92 4.25
CA SER A 15 -1.10 -4.03 5.40
C SER A 15 -2.56 -3.93 5.81
N LEU A 16 -3.48 -3.88 4.84
CA LEU A 16 -4.92 -3.91 5.13
C LEU A 16 -5.33 -5.25 5.74
N VAL A 17 -4.84 -6.37 5.20
CA VAL A 17 -5.09 -7.71 5.76
C VAL A 17 -4.56 -7.81 7.20
N ALA A 18 -3.36 -7.27 7.47
CA ALA A 18 -2.80 -7.20 8.81
C ALA A 18 -3.66 -6.34 9.76
N ALA A 19 -4.15 -5.19 9.30
CA ALA A 19 -5.06 -4.34 10.06
C ALA A 19 -6.36 -5.08 10.41
N PHE A 20 -6.95 -5.83 9.47
CA PHE A 20 -8.15 -6.64 9.73
C PHE A 20 -7.91 -7.73 10.77
N ARG A 21 -6.77 -8.41 10.73
CA ARG A 21 -6.42 -9.42 11.75
C ARG A 21 -6.22 -8.78 13.13
N ALA A 22 -5.60 -7.61 13.18
CA ALA A 22 -5.36 -6.87 14.43
C ALA A 22 -6.65 -6.44 15.16
N ILE A 23 -7.78 -6.30 14.45
CA ILE A 23 -9.11 -6.09 15.05
C ILE A 23 -9.49 -7.25 15.98
N LYS A 24 -9.21 -8.50 15.57
CA LYS A 24 -9.53 -9.68 16.37
C LYS A 24 -8.71 -9.74 17.66
N ASP A 25 -7.44 -9.33 17.59
CA ASP A 25 -6.53 -9.27 18.74
C ASP A 25 -6.72 -8.00 19.61
N LYS A 26 -7.67 -7.11 19.26
CA LYS A 26 -7.91 -5.81 19.89
C LYS A 26 -6.65 -4.93 19.97
N ASN A 27 -5.70 -5.14 19.07
CA ASN A 27 -4.44 -4.39 19.05
C ASN A 27 -4.64 -3.08 18.28
N VAL A 28 -5.10 -2.06 18.99
CA VAL A 28 -5.41 -0.72 18.43
C VAL A 28 -4.21 -0.11 17.71
N LEU A 29 -2.99 -0.29 18.24
CA LEU A 29 -1.78 0.25 17.64
C LEU A 29 -1.50 -0.39 16.28
N ALA A 30 -1.62 -1.71 16.18
CA ALA A 30 -1.43 -2.44 14.92
C ALA A 30 -2.51 -2.11 13.88
N ILE A 31 -3.75 -1.86 14.31
CA ILE A 31 -4.84 -1.42 13.41
C ILE A 31 -4.49 -0.06 12.80
N ILE A 32 -4.13 0.92 13.64
CA ILE A 32 -3.82 2.28 13.18
C ILE A 32 -2.60 2.26 12.25
N PHE A 33 -1.53 1.56 12.63
CA PHE A 33 -0.32 1.46 11.80
C PHE A 33 -0.57 0.70 10.50
N GLY A 34 -1.38 -0.36 10.52
CA GLY A 34 -1.73 -1.13 9.33
C GLY A 34 -2.60 -0.34 8.36
N LEU A 35 -3.57 0.43 8.87
CA LEU A 35 -4.38 1.32 8.04
C LEU A 35 -3.54 2.48 7.48
N ALA A 36 -2.74 3.15 8.32
CA ALA A 36 -1.88 4.25 7.89
C ALA A 36 -0.89 3.79 6.80
N SER A 37 -0.22 2.66 7.00
CA SER A 37 0.70 2.10 6.01
C SER A 37 -0.03 1.72 4.71
N GLY A 38 -1.20 1.08 4.80
CA GLY A 38 -2.01 0.73 3.62
C GLY A 38 -2.42 1.95 2.80
N VAL A 39 -2.83 3.04 3.47
CA VAL A 39 -3.20 4.30 2.82
C VAL A 39 -1.99 4.98 2.19
N VAL A 40 -0.89 5.12 2.93
CA VAL A 40 0.32 5.81 2.42
C VAL A 40 0.90 5.06 1.23
N PHE A 41 1.19 3.76 1.35
CA PHE A 41 1.76 2.98 0.24
C PHE A 41 0.78 2.83 -0.93
N GLY A 42 -0.51 2.62 -0.64
CA GLY A 42 -1.55 2.56 -1.68
C GLY A 42 -1.67 3.86 -2.47
N TRP A 43 -1.61 5.00 -1.78
CA TRP A 43 -1.65 6.32 -2.42
C TRP A 43 -0.49 6.52 -3.40
N PHE A 44 0.74 6.18 -3.00
CA PHE A 44 1.90 6.27 -3.90
C PHE A 44 1.72 5.43 -5.17
N VAL A 45 1.16 4.23 -5.04
CA VAL A 45 0.90 3.35 -6.19
C VAL A 45 -0.16 3.95 -7.09
N ILE A 46 -1.28 4.43 -6.53
CA ILE A 46 -2.37 5.06 -7.27
C ILE A 46 -1.85 6.29 -8.04
N MET A 47 -1.12 7.18 -7.37
CA MET A 47 -0.57 8.37 -8.01
C MET A 47 0.41 8.00 -9.13
N THR A 48 1.20 6.94 -8.95
CA THR A 48 2.11 6.50 -10.02
C THR A 48 1.36 5.97 -11.24
N VAL A 49 0.32 5.17 -11.02
CA VAL A 49 -0.50 4.64 -12.12
C VAL A 49 -1.23 5.78 -12.85
N LEU A 50 -1.77 6.76 -12.12
CA LEU A 50 -2.54 7.87 -12.70
C LEU A 50 -1.67 8.89 -13.43
N TYR A 51 -0.55 9.31 -12.84
CA TYR A 51 0.24 10.44 -13.36
C TYR A 51 1.46 10.03 -14.18
N GLN A 52 2.03 8.85 -13.93
CA GLN A 52 3.27 8.42 -14.58
C GLN A 52 3.03 7.39 -15.70
N GLY A 53 1.81 6.89 -15.83
CA GLY A 53 1.46 5.84 -16.79
C GLY A 53 2.08 4.47 -16.44
N TYR A 54 1.41 3.41 -16.85
CA TYR A 54 1.92 2.05 -16.71
C TYR A 54 1.90 1.36 -18.09
N PRO A 55 3.07 1.08 -18.71
CA PRO A 55 4.44 1.26 -18.23
C PRO A 55 4.93 2.72 -18.31
N PRO A 56 5.83 3.17 -17.40
CA PRO A 56 6.44 4.48 -17.50
C PRO A 56 7.25 4.55 -18.79
N VAL A 57 6.88 5.46 -19.67
CA VAL A 57 7.59 5.71 -20.92
C VAL A 57 8.94 6.29 -20.52
N HIS A 58 9.99 5.46 -20.60
CA HIS A 58 11.35 5.93 -20.49
C HIS A 58 11.62 6.79 -21.73
N HIS A 59 11.97 8.06 -21.54
CA HIS A 59 12.85 8.71 -22.51
C HIS A 59 14.23 8.06 -22.42
#